data_AF-E4Y7N4-F1
#
_entry.id   AF-E4Y7N4-F1
#
_cell.length_a   1.000
_cell.length_b   1.000
_cell.length_c   1.000
_cell.angle_alpha   90.00
_cell.angle_beta   90.00
_cell.angle_gamma   90.00
#
_symmetry.space_group_name_H-M   'P 1'
#
loop_
_entity.id
_entity.type
_entity.pdbx_description
1 polymer ?
#
loop_
_entity_poly.entity_id
_entity_poly.type
_entity_poly.pdbx_seq_one_letter_code
_entity_poly.pdbx_strand_id
1 'polypeptide(L)'
;MLTTQFLSFDLGDCTTHTFGYQATAIFHARSYNVVDKETARGAFAVLAAQIGHLGQQLQRGQPACDLHKAGRVPCDLLDLSRDEEGCQIVQRLVTLLVYISDSCNEAWIKKYDAYVQELEIAAQPADGSECPLLGDLLERHEIRDMNQQHAEEFDRSIEETLSEAKIIGNEQRAKYREIVATHRQAAQKRRQTKQEMRKQKNEDAKKLRFEARVRSRLDKRRQAAERRLEEAKLLVDRELQELERVEMAVENSDNGDISMLFDTSEDIFIEEEEPEYEFEEEFTREIQNLFFGEPLSQSASLCTLPGMDRAEDLTNHAMQKIAFIKKFNEFARSRLMERVESRFEGLLKYVFSSNLQCEGIQVNCDGLAVIFGRGNVEDIDELLEYATELVSDIEQSCQSYSFSEFYVTIDGRVDKFL
;
A
#
# COMPACT_ATOMS: atom_id res chain seq x y z
N MET A 1 -30.71 9.46 -28.54
CA MET A 1 -29.86 10.40 -27.80
C MET A 1 -28.73 9.62 -27.16
N LEU A 2 -27.53 9.69 -27.75
CA LEU A 2 -26.32 9.17 -27.10
C LEU A 2 -25.86 10.26 -26.13
N THR A 3 -26.34 10.22 -24.89
CA THR A 3 -25.85 11.13 -23.85
C THR A 3 -24.37 10.85 -23.63
N THR A 4 -23.55 11.87 -23.81
CA THR A 4 -22.11 11.85 -23.57
C THR A 4 -21.89 11.48 -22.10
N GLN A 5 -21.48 10.23 -21.84
CA GLN A 5 -21.28 9.74 -20.47
C GLN A 5 -20.00 10.35 -19.88
N PHE A 6 -20.13 11.55 -19.31
CA PHE A 6 -19.13 12.10 -18.41
C PHE A 6 -19.24 11.43 -17.04
N LEU A 7 -18.12 11.33 -16.32
CA LEU A 7 -18.14 10.87 -14.93
C LEU A 7 -18.71 12.02 -14.08
N SER A 8 -19.96 11.87 -13.66
CA SER A 8 -20.66 12.81 -12.79
C SER A 8 -20.32 12.54 -11.33
N PHE A 9 -20.09 13.60 -10.55
CA PHE A 9 -20.04 13.57 -9.09
C PHE A 9 -21.40 13.98 -8.51
N ASP A 10 -21.62 13.69 -7.22
CA ASP A 10 -22.88 13.89 -6.49
C ASP A 10 -23.44 15.34 -6.50
N LEU A 11 -22.68 16.32 -6.98
CA LEU A 11 -23.02 17.74 -7.03
C LEU A 11 -23.36 18.27 -8.44
N GLY A 12 -23.44 17.41 -9.46
CA GLY A 12 -23.66 17.86 -10.85
C GLY A 12 -22.39 18.39 -11.53
N ASP A 13 -21.23 18.19 -10.91
CA ASP A 13 -19.93 18.44 -11.51
C ASP A 13 -19.45 17.23 -12.31
N CYS A 14 -18.75 17.49 -13.41
CA CYS A 14 -18.16 16.50 -14.29
C CYS A 14 -16.65 16.74 -14.44
N THR A 15 -15.89 15.65 -14.67
CA THR A 15 -14.45 15.76 -14.96
C THR A 15 -14.20 16.21 -16.39
N THR A 16 -13.29 17.16 -16.60
CA THR A 16 -12.93 17.63 -17.96
C THR A 16 -12.08 16.65 -18.76
N HIS A 17 -11.64 15.52 -18.19
CA HIS A 17 -10.66 14.61 -18.80
C HIS A 17 -11.06 14.10 -20.21
N THR A 18 -12.33 13.78 -20.46
CA THR A 18 -12.78 13.29 -21.79
C THR A 18 -13.04 14.40 -22.80
N PHE A 19 -13.09 15.65 -22.34
CA PHE A 19 -13.57 16.78 -23.14
C PHE A 19 -12.74 16.96 -24.41
N GLY A 20 -11.41 16.97 -24.32
CA GLY A 20 -10.53 17.36 -25.43
C GLY A 20 -10.81 16.66 -26.76
N TYR A 21 -10.78 15.33 -26.79
CA TYR A 21 -10.94 14.57 -28.05
C TYR A 21 -12.35 14.62 -28.61
N GLN A 22 -13.35 14.46 -27.73
CA GLN A 22 -14.76 14.45 -28.15
C GLN A 22 -15.21 15.82 -28.62
N ALA A 23 -14.87 16.88 -27.87
CA ALA A 23 -15.21 18.24 -28.21
C ALA A 23 -14.61 18.67 -29.54
N THR A 24 -13.34 18.32 -29.79
CA THR A 24 -12.67 18.65 -31.05
C THR A 24 -13.36 17.99 -32.24
N ALA A 25 -13.74 16.71 -32.11
CA ALA A 25 -14.46 16.00 -33.17
C ALA A 25 -15.86 16.58 -33.44
N ILE A 26 -16.61 16.96 -32.41
CA ILE A 26 -17.92 17.62 -32.56
C ILE A 26 -17.74 18.99 -33.22
N PHE A 27 -16.77 19.79 -32.76
CA PHE A 27 -16.54 21.12 -33.31
C PHE A 27 -16.09 21.08 -34.77
N HIS A 28 -15.24 20.13 -35.16
CA HIS A 28 -14.85 19.95 -36.57
C HIS A 28 -16.06 19.71 -37.47
N ALA A 29 -17.02 18.92 -37.00
CA ALA A 29 -18.25 18.61 -37.71
C ALA A 29 -19.27 19.77 -37.76
N ARG A 30 -19.08 20.82 -36.97
CA ARG A 30 -20.02 21.96 -36.82
C ARG A 30 -19.41 23.32 -37.16
N SER A 31 -18.15 23.34 -37.61
CA SER A 31 -17.40 24.56 -37.94
C SER A 31 -17.43 24.90 -39.42
N TYR A 32 -18.42 24.42 -40.18
CA TYR A 32 -18.51 24.69 -41.62
C TYR A 32 -19.05 26.08 -41.95
N ASN A 33 -19.90 26.64 -41.09
CA ASN A 33 -20.50 27.97 -41.26
C ASN A 33 -19.68 29.09 -40.61
N VAL A 34 -18.41 28.87 -40.27
CA VAL A 34 -17.58 29.89 -39.61
C VAL A 34 -16.68 30.64 -40.60
N VAL A 35 -16.30 31.87 -40.27
CA VAL A 35 -15.47 32.75 -41.13
C VAL A 35 -14.15 32.09 -41.51
N ASP A 36 -13.40 31.55 -40.54
CA ASP A 36 -12.14 30.84 -40.79
C ASP A 36 -12.12 29.51 -40.05
N LYS A 37 -12.53 28.46 -40.78
CA LYS A 37 -12.63 27.10 -40.23
C LYS A 37 -11.30 26.54 -39.74
N GLU A 38 -10.18 26.83 -40.41
CA GLU A 38 -8.90 26.20 -40.09
C GLU A 38 -8.31 26.80 -38.81
N THR A 39 -8.33 28.14 -38.73
CA THR A 39 -7.90 28.88 -37.54
C THR A 39 -8.79 28.53 -36.34
N ALA A 40 -10.12 28.50 -36.53
CA ALA A 40 -11.05 28.14 -35.46
C ALA A 40 -10.80 26.72 -34.95
N ARG A 41 -10.65 25.72 -35.84
CA ARG A 41 -10.34 24.33 -35.47
C ARG A 41 -9.01 24.22 -34.73
N GLY A 42 -7.97 24.93 -35.18
CA GLY A 42 -6.66 24.97 -34.54
C GLY A 42 -6.72 25.54 -33.12
N ALA A 43 -7.29 26.73 -32.94
CA ALA A 43 -7.43 27.38 -31.64
C ALA A 43 -8.31 26.56 -30.68
N PHE A 44 -9.43 26.02 -31.17
CA PHE A 44 -10.32 25.15 -30.40
C PHE A 44 -9.60 23.90 -29.91
N ALA A 45 -8.84 23.21 -30.78
CA ALA A 45 -8.13 21.99 -30.42
C ALA A 45 -7.08 22.25 -29.31
N VAL A 46 -6.37 23.38 -29.36
CA VAL A 46 -5.40 23.78 -28.32
C VAL A 46 -6.09 24.01 -26.97
N LEU A 47 -7.21 24.73 -26.96
CA LEU A 47 -7.99 25.01 -25.76
C LEU A 47 -8.62 23.74 -25.18
N ALA A 48 -9.27 22.93 -26.02
CA ALA A 48 -9.91 21.68 -25.62
C ALA A 48 -8.89 20.66 -25.06
N ALA A 49 -7.70 20.57 -25.67
CA ALA A 49 -6.60 19.75 -25.17
C ALA A 49 -6.14 20.22 -23.77
N GLN A 50 -6.00 21.54 -23.57
CA GLN A 50 -5.62 22.09 -22.27
C GLN A 50 -6.68 21.82 -21.20
N ILE A 51 -7.96 21.99 -21.52
CA ILE A 51 -9.07 21.68 -20.60
C ILE A 51 -9.08 20.20 -20.23
N GLY A 52 -8.87 19.32 -21.22
CA GLY A 52 -8.72 17.88 -21.00
C GLY A 52 -7.54 17.54 -20.09
N HIS A 53 -6.46 18.32 -20.18
CA HIS A 53 -5.26 18.16 -19.37
C HIS A 53 -5.45 18.58 -17.91
N LEU A 54 -6.27 19.61 -17.64
CA LEU A 54 -6.61 20.03 -16.28
C LEU A 54 -7.35 18.92 -15.50
N GLY A 55 -8.08 18.05 -16.20
CA GLY A 55 -8.73 16.87 -15.62
C GLY A 55 -7.76 15.73 -15.27
N GLN A 56 -6.49 15.80 -15.71
CA GLN A 56 -5.47 14.78 -15.44
C GLN A 56 -4.66 15.14 -14.18
N GLN A 57 -5.05 14.62 -13.02
CA GLN A 57 -4.51 14.94 -11.68
C GLN A 57 -2.99 14.73 -11.41
N LEU A 58 -2.14 14.43 -12.41
CA LEU A 58 -0.73 14.04 -12.19
C LEU A 58 0.34 15.01 -12.72
N GLN A 59 -0.01 16.26 -12.97
CA GLN A 59 0.98 17.27 -13.33
C GLN A 59 1.86 17.63 -12.12
N ARG A 60 3.00 16.93 -11.98
CA ARG A 60 4.10 17.30 -11.09
C ARG A 60 5.03 18.29 -11.79
N GLY A 61 4.55 19.51 -11.91
CA GLY A 61 5.29 20.63 -12.50
C GLY A 61 4.39 21.84 -12.44
N GLN A 62 4.74 22.79 -11.57
CA GLN A 62 4.00 23.99 -11.16
C GLN A 62 2.59 24.14 -11.75
N PRO A 63 1.53 23.81 -10.98
CA PRO A 63 0.17 24.05 -11.42
C PRO A 63 -0.02 25.55 -11.61
N ALA A 64 -0.26 25.98 -12.84
CA ALA A 64 -0.76 27.31 -13.13
C ALA A 64 -2.22 27.47 -12.66
N CYS A 65 -2.91 26.35 -12.34
CA CYS A 65 -4.28 26.31 -11.83
C CYS A 65 -4.45 25.27 -10.72
N ASP A 66 -5.37 25.52 -9.79
CA ASP A 66 -5.78 24.51 -8.79
C ASP A 66 -6.51 23.35 -9.48
N LEU A 67 -5.80 22.24 -9.70
CA LEU A 67 -6.32 21.06 -10.42
C LEU A 67 -7.56 20.44 -9.76
N HIS A 68 -7.76 20.63 -8.46
CA HIS A 68 -8.94 20.10 -7.77
C HIS A 68 -10.21 20.85 -8.14
N LYS A 69 -10.10 22.15 -8.40
CA LYS A 69 -11.21 23.02 -8.80
C LYS A 69 -11.31 23.15 -10.31
N ALA A 70 -10.21 23.47 -10.99
CA ALA A 70 -10.17 23.69 -12.43
C ALA A 70 -10.49 22.43 -13.26
N GLY A 71 -10.28 21.22 -12.72
CA GLY A 71 -10.61 19.96 -13.39
C GLY A 71 -12.06 19.48 -13.18
N ARG A 72 -12.85 20.18 -12.36
CA ARG A 72 -14.25 19.87 -12.03
C ARG A 72 -15.13 21.04 -12.43
N VAL A 73 -16.01 20.82 -13.40
CA VAL A 73 -16.83 21.87 -13.99
C VAL A 73 -18.29 21.39 -14.08
N PRO A 74 -19.27 22.30 -14.10
CA PRO A 74 -20.67 21.92 -14.29
C PRO A 74 -20.86 21.04 -15.54
N CYS A 75 -21.58 19.92 -15.41
CA CYS A 75 -21.77 18.99 -16.52
C CYS A 75 -22.42 19.65 -17.75
N ASP A 76 -23.29 20.63 -17.53
CA ASP A 76 -23.98 21.37 -18.61
C ASP A 76 -23.00 22.10 -19.54
N LEU A 77 -21.85 22.56 -19.02
CA LEU A 77 -20.84 23.24 -19.84
C LEU A 77 -19.98 22.25 -20.65
N LEU A 78 -19.94 20.98 -20.26
CA LEU A 78 -19.20 19.93 -20.98
C LEU A 78 -20.04 19.19 -22.00
N ASP A 79 -21.37 19.22 -21.87
CA ASP A 79 -22.26 18.60 -22.85
C ASP A 79 -22.36 19.49 -24.08
N LEU A 80 -21.63 19.10 -25.12
CA LEU A 80 -21.67 19.73 -26.43
C LEU A 80 -22.71 19.01 -27.27
N SER A 81 -23.80 19.69 -27.60
CA SER A 81 -24.83 19.10 -28.44
C SER A 81 -24.29 18.90 -29.85
N ARG A 82 -24.66 17.78 -30.48
CA ARG A 82 -24.38 17.55 -31.90
C ARG A 82 -25.27 18.37 -32.82
N ASP A 83 -26.27 19.02 -32.26
CA ASP A 83 -27.26 19.79 -33.00
C ASP A 83 -27.04 21.29 -32.79
N GLU A 84 -25.91 21.71 -32.20
CA GLU A 84 -25.48 23.11 -32.08
C GLU A 84 -24.54 23.50 -33.22
N GLU A 85 -24.55 24.78 -33.59
CA GLU A 85 -23.62 25.39 -34.54
C GLU A 85 -22.25 25.65 -33.91
N GLY A 86 -21.19 25.71 -34.75
CA GLY A 86 -19.82 25.97 -34.29
C GLY A 86 -19.70 27.21 -33.40
N CYS A 87 -20.37 28.31 -33.72
CA CYS A 87 -20.29 29.54 -32.93
C CYS A 87 -20.87 29.36 -31.51
N GLN A 88 -21.95 28.59 -31.35
CA GLN A 88 -22.56 28.27 -30.05
C GLN A 88 -21.64 27.38 -29.21
N ILE A 89 -21.00 26.39 -29.84
CA ILE A 89 -20.01 25.52 -29.19
C ILE A 89 -18.84 26.36 -28.65
N VAL A 90 -18.41 27.39 -29.40
CA VAL A 90 -17.37 28.33 -28.96
C VAL A 90 -17.85 29.18 -27.78
N GLN A 91 -19.07 29.74 -27.82
CA GLN A 91 -19.63 30.48 -26.67
C GLN A 91 -19.65 29.63 -25.39
N ARG A 92 -20.02 28.35 -25.51
CA ARG A 92 -20.01 27.40 -24.38
C ARG A 92 -18.58 27.14 -23.88
N LEU A 93 -17.62 26.98 -24.79
CA LEU A 93 -16.19 26.84 -24.44
C LEU A 93 -15.65 28.09 -23.73
N VAL A 94 -16.00 29.29 -24.20
CA VAL A 94 -15.59 30.56 -23.57
C VAL A 94 -16.15 30.66 -22.16
N THR A 95 -17.44 30.34 -21.98
CA THR A 95 -18.09 30.29 -20.66
C THR A 95 -17.37 29.30 -19.73
N LEU A 96 -17.00 28.13 -20.26
CA LEU A 96 -16.23 27.12 -19.54
C LEU A 96 -14.82 27.63 -19.16
N LEU A 97 -14.14 28.36 -20.05
CA LEU A 97 -12.82 28.93 -19.78
C LEU A 97 -12.87 30.04 -18.74
N VAL A 98 -13.92 30.87 -18.72
CA VAL A 98 -14.16 31.85 -17.66
C VAL A 98 -14.35 31.17 -16.32
N TYR A 99 -15.12 30.07 -16.27
CA TYR A 99 -15.26 29.29 -15.04
C TYR A 99 -13.92 28.69 -14.56
N ILE A 100 -13.10 28.19 -15.48
CA ILE A 100 -11.78 27.62 -15.17
C ILE A 100 -10.79 28.71 -14.72
N SER A 101 -10.86 29.91 -15.30
CA SER A 101 -9.90 30.99 -15.05
C SER A 101 -9.94 31.48 -13.60
N ASP A 102 -11.09 31.41 -12.93
CA ASP A 102 -11.25 31.70 -11.49
C ASP A 102 -10.38 30.82 -10.60
N SER A 103 -9.99 29.64 -11.07
CA SER A 103 -9.12 28.69 -10.38
C SER A 103 -7.68 28.68 -10.92
N CYS A 104 -7.35 29.59 -11.82
CA CYS A 104 -6.06 29.70 -12.51
C CYS A 104 -5.31 31.00 -12.15
N ASN A 105 -4.00 31.01 -12.41
CA ASN A 105 -3.16 32.20 -12.24
C ASN A 105 -3.16 33.10 -13.50
N GLU A 106 -2.73 34.35 -13.34
CA GLU A 106 -2.70 35.34 -14.42
C GLU A 106 -1.85 34.91 -15.63
N ALA A 107 -0.78 34.14 -15.40
CA ALA A 107 0.09 33.65 -16.47
C ALA A 107 -0.64 32.65 -17.38
N TRP A 108 -1.48 31.79 -16.81
CA TRP A 108 -2.34 30.89 -17.57
C TRP A 108 -3.38 31.68 -18.36
N ILE A 109 -4.08 32.60 -17.69
CA ILE A 109 -5.12 33.44 -18.31
C ILE A 109 -4.55 34.18 -19.51
N LYS A 110 -3.44 34.91 -19.33
CA LYS A 110 -2.78 35.66 -20.41
C LYS A 110 -2.37 34.78 -21.59
N LYS A 111 -1.96 33.54 -21.34
CA LYS A 111 -1.55 32.62 -22.40
C LYS A 111 -2.74 32.14 -23.24
N TYR A 112 -3.85 31.81 -22.61
CA TYR A 112 -5.01 31.24 -23.31
C TYR A 112 -6.01 32.27 -23.80
N ASP A 113 -6.01 33.49 -23.24
CA ASP A 113 -6.82 34.62 -23.70
C ASP A 113 -6.55 34.98 -25.18
N ALA A 114 -5.29 34.88 -25.61
CA ALA A 114 -4.94 35.08 -27.02
C ALA A 114 -5.62 34.07 -27.96
N TYR A 115 -5.68 32.79 -27.56
CA TYR A 115 -6.37 31.75 -28.33
C TYR A 115 -7.89 31.90 -28.26
N VAL A 116 -8.43 32.42 -27.16
CA VAL A 116 -9.86 32.71 -27.03
C VAL A 116 -10.26 33.81 -28.00
N GLN A 117 -9.52 34.93 -28.05
CA GLN A 117 -9.80 36.02 -28.97
C GLN A 117 -9.69 35.59 -30.43
N GLU A 118 -8.65 34.81 -30.76
CA GLU A 118 -8.47 34.24 -32.10
C GLU A 118 -9.65 33.33 -32.48
N LEU A 119 -10.09 32.47 -31.55
CA LEU A 119 -11.22 31.58 -31.74
C LEU A 119 -12.55 32.34 -31.91
N GLU A 120 -12.80 33.36 -31.08
CA GLU A 120 -14.03 34.17 -31.16
C GLU A 120 -14.16 34.91 -32.49
N ILE A 121 -13.04 35.42 -33.04
CA ILE A 121 -13.02 36.08 -34.35
C ILE A 121 -13.23 35.05 -35.47
N ALA A 122 -12.51 33.93 -35.43
CA ALA A 122 -12.55 32.91 -36.48
C ALA A 122 -13.88 32.13 -36.51
N ALA A 123 -14.55 32.00 -35.37
CA ALA A 123 -15.79 31.24 -35.21
C ALA A 123 -17.08 32.04 -35.47
N GLN A 124 -16.98 33.31 -35.86
CA GLN A 124 -18.17 34.09 -36.26
C GLN A 124 -18.85 33.43 -37.46
N PRO A 125 -20.19 33.53 -37.59
CA PRO A 125 -20.90 33.02 -38.76
C PRO A 125 -20.40 33.68 -40.05
N ALA A 126 -20.10 32.88 -41.07
CA ALA A 126 -19.59 33.36 -42.36
C ALA A 126 -20.58 34.27 -43.10
N ASP A 127 -21.88 34.07 -42.84
CA ASP A 127 -22.97 34.87 -43.41
C ASP A 127 -23.12 36.25 -42.75
N GLY A 128 -22.38 36.51 -41.66
CA GLY A 128 -22.50 37.74 -40.86
C GLY A 128 -23.76 37.81 -40.01
N SER A 129 -24.52 36.71 -39.90
CA SER A 129 -25.61 36.57 -38.94
C SER A 129 -25.09 36.62 -37.50
N GLU A 130 -25.95 37.01 -36.58
CA GLU A 130 -25.66 36.88 -35.15
C GLU A 130 -25.67 35.40 -34.77
N CYS A 131 -24.73 34.99 -33.92
CA CYS A 131 -24.67 33.61 -33.44
C CYS A 131 -25.94 33.29 -32.61
N PRO A 132 -26.63 32.17 -32.86
CA PRO A 132 -27.81 31.77 -32.10
C PRO A 132 -27.53 31.65 -30.59
N LEU A 133 -28.58 31.69 -29.77
CA LEU A 133 -28.42 31.57 -28.31
C LEU A 133 -28.04 30.13 -27.94
N LEU A 134 -27.28 29.95 -26.84
CA LEU A 134 -26.92 28.62 -26.35
C LEU A 134 -28.16 27.74 -26.15
N GLY A 135 -28.16 26.56 -26.77
CA GLY A 135 -29.27 25.60 -26.72
C GLY A 135 -30.28 25.71 -27.87
N ASP A 136 -30.20 26.74 -28.72
CA ASP A 136 -30.95 26.76 -29.98
C ASP A 136 -30.42 25.65 -30.89
N LEU A 137 -31.29 24.75 -31.32
CA LEU A 137 -30.90 23.58 -32.13
C LEU A 137 -30.98 23.92 -33.61
N LEU A 138 -29.95 23.53 -34.35
CA LEU A 138 -29.91 23.58 -35.81
C LEU A 138 -31.08 22.82 -36.43
N GLU A 139 -31.53 23.28 -37.59
CA GLU A 139 -32.53 22.57 -38.34
C GLU A 139 -31.97 21.24 -38.89
N ARG A 140 -32.85 20.25 -39.03
CA ARG A 140 -32.44 18.91 -39.51
C ARG A 140 -31.78 18.91 -40.88
N HIS A 141 -32.08 19.90 -41.71
CA HIS A 141 -31.49 19.99 -43.05
C HIS A 141 -30.05 20.50 -42.97
N GLU A 142 -29.78 21.54 -42.18
CA GLU A 142 -28.44 22.08 -41.92
C GLU A 142 -27.51 21.03 -41.30
N ILE A 143 -28.03 20.25 -40.34
CA ILE A 143 -27.29 19.14 -39.73
C ILE A 143 -26.88 18.11 -40.79
N ARG A 144 -27.77 17.78 -41.73
CA ARG A 144 -27.45 16.82 -42.81
C ARG A 144 -26.39 17.37 -43.74
N ASP A 145 -26.48 18.65 -44.08
CA ASP A 145 -25.53 19.30 -44.98
C ASP A 145 -24.13 19.36 -44.33
N MET A 146 -24.03 19.74 -43.05
CA MET A 146 -22.76 19.71 -42.31
C MET A 146 -22.21 18.29 -42.16
N ASN A 147 -23.06 17.29 -41.92
CA ASN A 147 -22.63 15.90 -41.84
C ASN A 147 -22.08 15.40 -43.19
N GLN A 148 -22.66 15.84 -44.31
CA GLN A 148 -22.17 15.52 -45.64
C GLN A 148 -20.82 16.19 -45.90
N GLN A 149 -20.68 17.48 -45.59
CA GLN A 149 -19.41 18.20 -45.73
C GLN A 149 -18.30 17.56 -44.87
N HIS A 150 -18.62 17.08 -43.67
CA HIS A 150 -17.70 16.30 -42.83
C HIS A 150 -17.29 15.00 -43.49
N ALA A 151 -18.24 14.25 -44.04
CA ALA A 151 -17.96 13.00 -44.74
C ALA A 151 -17.08 13.21 -45.98
N GLU A 152 -17.29 14.30 -46.72
CA GLU A 152 -16.50 14.67 -47.89
C GLU A 152 -15.07 15.12 -47.52
N GLU A 153 -14.89 15.83 -46.40
CA GLU A 153 -13.57 16.33 -45.98
C GLU A 153 -12.70 15.25 -45.31
N PHE A 154 -13.30 14.33 -44.55
CA PHE A 154 -12.58 13.34 -43.74
C PHE A 154 -12.71 11.87 -44.21
N ASP A 155 -13.46 11.62 -45.29
CA ASP A 155 -13.79 10.29 -45.81
C ASP A 155 -14.44 9.36 -44.76
N ARG A 156 -15.11 9.94 -43.75
CA ARG A 156 -15.67 9.23 -42.58
C ARG A 156 -16.92 9.92 -42.07
N SER A 157 -17.83 9.13 -41.51
CA SER A 157 -18.98 9.67 -40.78
C SER A 157 -18.57 10.35 -39.46
N ILE A 158 -19.44 11.20 -38.94
CA ILE A 158 -19.25 11.82 -37.61
C ILE A 158 -19.28 10.75 -36.53
N GLU A 159 -20.14 9.75 -36.65
CA GLU A 159 -20.22 8.62 -35.72
C GLU A 159 -18.88 7.86 -35.64
N GLU A 160 -18.25 7.61 -36.79
CA GLU A 160 -16.91 6.98 -36.86
C GLU A 160 -15.85 7.88 -36.23
N THR A 161 -15.87 9.19 -36.54
CA THR A 161 -14.91 10.16 -35.99
C THR A 161 -15.03 10.26 -34.46
N LEU A 162 -16.26 10.26 -33.92
CA LEU A 162 -16.51 10.26 -32.49
C LEU A 162 -16.12 8.94 -31.82
N SER A 163 -16.34 7.82 -32.50
CA SER A 163 -15.89 6.51 -32.03
C SER A 163 -14.37 6.44 -31.95
N GLU A 164 -13.67 6.91 -32.96
CA GLU A 164 -12.20 7.01 -33.01
C GLU A 164 -11.67 7.94 -31.92
N ALA A 165 -12.27 9.12 -31.73
CA ALA A 165 -11.92 10.04 -30.65
C ALA A 165 -12.05 9.39 -29.27
N LYS A 166 -13.08 8.55 -29.07
CA LYS A 166 -13.28 7.78 -27.84
C LYS A 166 -12.19 6.71 -27.66
N ILE A 167 -11.81 6.01 -28.74
CA ILE A 167 -10.73 5.00 -28.72
C ILE A 167 -9.40 5.68 -28.36
N ILE A 168 -9.04 6.77 -29.05
CA ILE A 168 -7.82 7.54 -28.79
C ILE A 168 -7.78 8.01 -27.33
N GLY A 169 -8.88 8.57 -26.83
CA GLY A 169 -9.00 8.98 -25.43
C GLY A 169 -8.79 7.83 -24.44
N ASN A 170 -9.30 6.63 -24.75
CA ASN A 170 -9.10 5.44 -23.92
C ASN A 170 -7.66 4.89 -24.00
N GLU A 171 -7.03 4.91 -25.17
CA GLU A 171 -5.62 4.50 -25.32
C GLU A 171 -4.68 5.42 -24.54
N GLN A 172 -4.91 6.74 -24.58
CA GLN A 172 -4.13 7.67 -23.78
C GLN A 172 -4.33 7.46 -22.27
N ARG A 173 -5.56 7.14 -21.85
CA ARG A 173 -5.83 6.74 -20.45
C ARG A 173 -5.08 5.48 -20.07
N ALA A 174 -5.00 4.49 -20.96
CA ALA A 174 -4.25 3.27 -20.71
C ALA A 174 -2.76 3.57 -20.55
N LYS A 175 -2.17 4.33 -21.49
CA LYS A 175 -0.76 4.78 -21.42
C LYS A 175 -0.47 5.57 -20.14
N TYR A 176 -1.39 6.45 -19.76
CA TYR A 176 -1.27 7.23 -18.54
C TYR A 176 -1.32 6.36 -17.29
N ARG A 177 -2.27 5.41 -17.20
CA ARG A 177 -2.36 4.45 -16.09
C ARG A 177 -1.09 3.61 -15.97
N GLU A 178 -0.48 3.23 -17.09
CA GLU A 178 0.80 2.53 -17.12
C GLU A 178 1.94 3.39 -16.56
N ILE A 179 2.06 4.65 -16.98
CA ILE A 179 3.06 5.60 -16.44
C ILE A 179 2.90 5.77 -14.93
N VAL A 180 1.66 5.90 -14.44
CA VAL A 180 1.38 6.03 -13.00
C VAL A 180 1.76 4.76 -12.25
N ALA A 181 1.44 3.59 -12.82
CA ALA A 181 1.80 2.30 -12.25
C ALA A 181 3.33 2.12 -12.17
N THR A 182 4.07 2.49 -13.22
CA THR A 182 5.55 2.41 -13.23
C THR A 182 6.17 3.36 -12.20
N HIS A 183 5.67 4.60 -12.07
CA HIS A 183 6.12 5.52 -11.02
C HIS A 183 5.80 5.01 -9.61
N ARG A 184 4.63 4.40 -9.40
CA ARG A 184 4.25 3.79 -8.12
C ARG A 184 5.18 2.63 -7.76
N GLN A 185 5.49 1.76 -8.71
CA GLN A 185 6.44 0.66 -8.53
C GLN A 185 7.86 1.17 -8.23
N ALA A 186 8.32 2.19 -8.96
CA ALA A 186 9.62 2.82 -8.72
C ALA A 186 9.69 3.45 -7.31
N ALA A 187 8.63 4.11 -6.86
CA ALA A 187 8.54 4.66 -5.51
C ALA A 187 8.55 3.57 -4.44
N GLN A 188 7.87 2.43 -4.67
CA GLN A 188 7.91 1.27 -3.77
C GLN A 188 9.32 0.67 -3.68
N LYS A 189 9.99 0.45 -4.82
CA LYS A 189 11.38 -0.03 -4.84
C LYS A 189 12.32 0.91 -4.07
N ARG A 190 12.19 2.23 -4.25
CA ARG A 190 12.97 3.22 -3.47
C ARG A 190 12.70 3.17 -1.97
N ARG A 191 11.47 2.84 -1.55
CA ARG A 191 11.14 2.65 -0.13
C ARG A 191 11.77 1.37 0.42
N GLN A 192 11.72 0.27 -0.34
CA GLN A 192 12.34 -1.00 0.02
C GLN A 192 13.85 -0.88 0.16
N THR A 193 14.54 -0.32 -0.84
CA THR A 193 16.00 -0.11 -0.77
C THR A 193 16.39 0.81 0.38
N LYS A 194 15.60 1.85 0.66
CA LYS A 194 15.83 2.72 1.83
C LYS A 194 15.64 1.98 3.16
N GLN A 195 14.70 1.04 3.24
CA GLN A 195 14.50 0.21 4.42
C GLN A 195 15.63 -0.79 4.61
N GLU A 196 16.08 -1.45 3.55
CA GLU A 196 17.24 -2.37 3.57
C GLU A 196 18.52 -1.65 4.01
N MET A 197 18.80 -0.49 3.43
CA MET A 197 19.93 0.36 3.82
C MET A 197 19.85 0.80 5.29
N ARG A 198 18.64 1.00 5.84
CA ARG A 198 18.44 1.31 7.27
C ARG A 198 18.68 0.09 8.15
N LYS A 199 18.24 -1.10 7.73
CA LYS A 199 18.50 -2.36 8.44
C LYS A 199 20.00 -2.65 8.50
N GLN A 200 20.69 -2.59 7.37
CA GLN A 200 22.14 -2.76 7.31
C GLN A 200 22.89 -1.77 8.21
N LYS A 201 22.55 -0.47 8.13
CA LYS A 201 23.15 0.54 9.04
C LYS A 201 22.90 0.25 10.51
N ASN A 202 21.73 -0.28 10.87
CA ASN A 202 21.43 -0.65 12.25
C ASN A 202 22.21 -1.88 12.70
N GLU A 203 22.39 -2.89 11.84
CA GLU A 203 23.20 -4.07 12.09
C GLU A 203 24.68 -3.71 12.27
N ASP A 204 25.23 -2.90 11.36
CA ASP A 204 26.60 -2.38 11.45
C ASP A 204 26.80 -1.59 12.75
N ALA A 205 25.83 -0.74 13.11
CA ALA A 205 25.88 0.01 14.37
C ALA A 205 25.81 -0.91 15.60
N LYS A 206 25.04 -1.99 15.56
CA LYS A 206 25.01 -3.00 16.64
C LYS A 206 26.35 -3.72 16.76
N LYS A 207 26.93 -4.15 15.63
CA LYS A 207 28.25 -4.81 15.59
C LYS A 207 29.34 -3.91 16.14
N LEU A 208 29.37 -2.64 15.72
CA LEU A 208 30.35 -1.67 16.18
C LEU A 208 30.22 -1.37 17.69
N ARG A 209 28.98 -1.33 18.21
CA ARG A 209 28.72 -1.22 19.66
C ARG A 209 29.18 -2.46 20.42
N PHE A 210 28.98 -3.65 19.87
CA PHE A 210 29.44 -4.89 20.47
C PHE A 210 30.97 -4.96 20.53
N GLU A 211 31.66 -4.69 19.42
CA GLU A 211 33.12 -4.64 19.35
C GLU A 211 33.71 -3.61 20.33
N ALA A 212 33.09 -2.43 20.45
CA ALA A 212 33.50 -1.41 21.42
C ALA A 212 33.36 -1.90 22.88
N ARG A 213 32.29 -2.65 23.20
CA ARG A 213 32.11 -3.26 24.54
C ARG A 213 33.16 -4.33 24.82
N VAL A 214 33.46 -5.19 23.84
CA VAL A 214 34.49 -6.24 23.97
C VAL A 214 35.86 -5.61 24.20
N ARG A 215 36.25 -4.61 23.39
CA ARG A 215 37.50 -3.86 23.57
C ARG A 215 37.61 -3.22 24.95
N SER A 216 36.56 -2.54 25.39
CA SER A 216 36.53 -1.93 26.73
C SER A 216 36.69 -2.96 27.86
N ARG A 217 36.11 -4.16 27.72
CA ARG A 217 36.29 -5.26 28.70
C ARG A 217 37.72 -5.80 28.68
N LEU A 218 38.31 -5.99 27.52
CA LEU A 218 39.70 -6.43 27.38
C LEU A 218 40.68 -5.41 27.98
N ASP A 219 40.48 -4.12 27.71
CA ASP A 219 41.32 -3.05 28.29
C ASP A 219 41.22 -3.03 29.81
N LYS A 220 40.01 -3.21 30.38
CA LYS A 220 39.82 -3.33 31.84
C LYS A 220 40.54 -4.54 32.42
N ARG A 221 40.46 -5.70 31.76
CA ARG A 221 41.17 -6.92 32.19
C ARG A 221 42.69 -6.73 32.13
N ARG A 222 43.19 -6.12 31.06
CA ARG A 222 44.61 -5.78 30.90
C ARG A 222 45.10 -4.86 32.01
N GLN A 223 44.37 -3.76 32.28
CA GLN A 223 44.71 -2.85 33.38
C GLN A 223 44.68 -3.52 34.76
N ALA A 224 43.75 -4.45 34.99
CA ALA A 224 43.70 -5.22 36.23
C ALA A 224 44.88 -6.20 36.36
N ALA A 225 45.26 -6.87 35.26
CA ALA A 225 46.43 -7.75 35.23
C ALA A 225 47.74 -6.97 35.43
N GLU A 226 47.88 -5.80 34.81
CA GLU A 226 49.03 -4.90 35.00
C GLU A 226 49.15 -4.47 36.47
N ARG A 227 48.04 -4.11 37.13
CA ARG A 227 48.04 -3.79 38.57
C ARG A 227 48.44 -4.97 39.45
N ARG A 228 47.90 -6.18 39.20
CA ARG A 228 48.27 -7.39 39.94
C ARG A 228 49.75 -7.72 39.78
N LEU A 229 50.30 -7.53 38.58
CA LEU A 229 51.72 -7.75 38.30
C LEU A 229 52.61 -6.73 39.03
N GLU A 230 52.17 -5.47 39.12
CA GLU A 230 52.85 -4.43 39.91
C GLU A 230 52.81 -4.74 41.42
N GLU A 231 51.64 -5.15 41.94
CA GLU A 231 51.49 -5.60 43.34
C GLU A 231 52.38 -6.82 43.65
N ALA A 232 52.41 -7.82 42.75
CA ALA A 232 53.26 -9.00 42.90
C ALA A 232 54.74 -8.65 42.89
N LYS A 233 55.18 -7.72 42.02
CA LYS A 233 56.57 -7.22 42.03
C LYS A 233 56.94 -6.58 43.36
N LEU A 234 56.06 -5.75 43.92
CA LEU A 234 56.28 -5.12 45.23
C LEU A 234 56.37 -6.14 46.36
N LEU A 235 55.61 -7.24 46.30
CA LEU A 235 55.71 -8.33 47.27
C LEU A 235 57.04 -9.08 47.13
N VAL A 236 57.45 -9.44 45.91
CA VAL A 236 58.75 -10.09 45.66
C VAL A 236 59.91 -9.21 46.14
N ASP A 237 59.86 -7.90 45.86
CA ASP A 237 60.87 -6.95 46.34
C ASP A 237 60.92 -6.87 47.88
N ARG A 238 59.77 -6.99 48.55
CA ARG A 238 59.70 -7.06 50.02
C ARG A 238 60.32 -8.35 50.56
N GLU A 239 59.96 -9.50 49.99
CA GLU A 239 60.52 -10.80 50.39
C GLU A 239 62.03 -10.85 50.16
N LEU A 240 62.53 -10.29 49.06
CA LEU A 240 63.98 -10.16 48.81
C LEU A 240 64.69 -9.32 49.87
N GLN A 241 64.09 -8.20 50.29
CA GLN A 241 64.64 -7.39 51.39
C GLN A 241 64.62 -8.13 52.73
N GLU A 242 63.60 -8.96 52.99
CA GLU A 242 63.55 -9.79 54.19
C GLU A 242 64.59 -10.91 54.15
N LEU A 243 64.77 -11.57 53.01
CA LEU A 243 65.84 -12.55 52.80
C LEU A 243 67.22 -11.94 53.00
N GLU A 244 67.48 -10.75 52.45
CA GLU A 244 68.76 -10.03 52.65
C GLU A 244 69.00 -9.71 54.14
N ARG A 245 67.94 -9.35 54.89
CA ARG A 245 68.02 -9.16 56.35
C ARG A 245 68.32 -10.46 57.09
N VAL A 246 67.69 -11.56 56.70
CA VAL A 246 67.92 -12.88 57.30
C VAL A 246 69.35 -13.34 56.99
N GLU A 247 69.82 -13.17 55.76
CA GLU A 247 71.19 -13.49 55.34
C GLU A 247 72.22 -12.72 56.19
N MET A 248 72.05 -11.40 56.33
CA MET A 248 72.89 -10.58 57.23
C MET A 248 72.81 -11.04 58.70
N ALA A 249 71.66 -11.52 59.18
CA ALA A 249 71.51 -12.02 60.56
C ALA A 249 72.20 -13.39 60.75
N VAL A 250 72.15 -14.27 59.74
CA VAL A 250 72.85 -15.55 59.72
C VAL A 250 74.36 -15.35 59.68
N GLU A 251 74.86 -14.43 58.85
CA GLU A 251 76.29 -14.09 58.80
C GLU A 251 76.83 -13.55 60.14
N ASN A 252 75.99 -12.89 60.93
CA ASN A 252 76.34 -12.37 62.26
C ASN A 252 76.15 -13.39 63.41
N SER A 253 75.54 -14.56 63.15
CA SER A 253 75.26 -15.58 64.16
C SER A 253 76.33 -16.68 64.14
N ASP A 254 77.43 -16.45 64.85
CA ASP A 254 78.62 -17.32 64.92
C ASP A 254 78.43 -18.62 65.75
N ASN A 255 77.20 -19.09 65.96
CA ASN A 255 76.95 -20.38 66.62
C ASN A 255 75.59 -20.99 66.21
N GLY A 256 75.66 -22.01 65.35
CA GLY A 256 74.98 -23.30 65.54
C GLY A 256 73.46 -23.41 65.32
N ASP A 257 73.12 -24.18 64.29
CA ASP A 257 71.90 -24.98 64.11
C ASP A 257 70.72 -24.30 63.39
N ILE A 258 70.77 -24.35 62.04
CA ILE A 258 69.69 -23.98 61.12
C ILE A 258 69.20 -25.28 60.46
N SER A 259 68.31 -25.97 61.16
CA SER A 259 67.53 -27.08 60.64
C SER A 259 66.09 -26.86 61.09
N MET A 260 65.14 -27.04 60.18
CA MET A 260 63.70 -26.78 60.29
C MET A 260 63.26 -25.40 59.82
N LEU A 261 62.97 -25.29 58.53
CA LEU A 261 61.95 -24.38 57.97
C LEU A 261 61.95 -24.57 56.45
N PHE A 262 61.17 -25.51 55.92
CA PHE A 262 60.62 -25.52 54.55
C PHE A 262 59.84 -26.83 54.38
N ASP A 263 58.52 -26.84 54.61
CA ASP A 263 57.62 -27.73 53.84
C ASP A 263 56.15 -27.37 54.11
N THR A 264 55.57 -26.53 53.24
CA THR A 264 54.14 -26.54 52.88
C THR A 264 53.95 -25.63 51.67
N SER A 265 54.12 -26.17 50.46
CA SER A 265 53.64 -25.54 49.22
C SER A 265 52.21 -26.01 48.98
N GLU A 266 51.22 -25.15 49.22
CA GLU A 266 49.83 -25.38 48.82
C GLU A 266 49.65 -25.02 47.33
N ASP A 267 49.22 -26.01 46.55
CA ASP A 267 48.84 -25.89 45.15
C ASP A 267 47.62 -24.96 44.99
N ILE A 268 47.84 -23.76 44.43
CA ILE A 268 46.77 -22.86 44.01
C ILE A 268 46.27 -23.29 42.64
N PHE A 269 45.23 -24.12 42.62
CA PHE A 269 44.44 -24.40 41.43
C PHE A 269 43.61 -23.16 41.06
N ILE A 270 43.95 -22.51 39.95
CA ILE A 270 43.11 -21.48 39.32
C ILE A 270 42.19 -22.21 38.33
N GLU A 271 40.98 -22.55 38.77
CA GLU A 271 39.89 -22.97 37.89
C GLU A 271 39.45 -21.77 37.03
N GLU A 272 39.70 -21.87 35.73
CA GLU A 272 39.24 -20.92 34.72
C GLU A 272 37.81 -21.29 34.31
N GLU A 273 36.83 -20.69 34.98
CA GLU A 273 35.40 -20.91 34.74
C GLU A 273 34.94 -20.12 33.50
N GLU A 274 34.67 -20.81 32.38
CA GLU A 274 34.00 -20.26 31.21
C GLU A 274 32.47 -20.22 31.46
N PRO A 275 31.80 -19.06 31.31
CA PRO A 275 30.34 -19.02 31.40
C PRO A 275 29.71 -19.49 30.08
N GLU A 276 29.17 -20.70 30.08
CA GLU A 276 28.24 -21.18 29.07
C GLU A 276 26.92 -20.38 29.16
N TYR A 277 26.50 -19.80 28.02
CA TYR A 277 25.25 -19.07 27.90
C TYR A 277 24.14 -20.03 27.42
N GLU A 278 23.36 -20.57 28.35
CA GLU A 278 22.17 -21.42 28.11
C GLU A 278 20.84 -20.64 28.21
N PHE A 279 20.81 -19.33 27.92
CA PHE A 279 19.63 -18.49 28.25
C PHE A 279 18.59 -18.28 27.11
N GLU A 280 18.86 -18.71 25.87
CA GLU A 280 17.95 -18.43 24.73
C GLU A 280 17.01 -19.59 24.35
N GLU A 281 17.29 -20.84 24.77
CA GLU A 281 16.46 -22.00 24.42
C GLU A 281 15.29 -22.26 25.40
N GLU A 282 15.40 -21.88 26.68
CA GLU A 282 14.30 -22.03 27.65
C GLU A 282 13.16 -21.02 27.41
N PHE A 283 13.49 -19.78 27.01
CA PHE A 283 12.50 -18.72 26.82
C PHE A 283 11.58 -18.94 25.61
N THR A 284 12.05 -19.68 24.60
CA THR A 284 11.25 -20.00 23.41
C THR A 284 10.30 -21.18 23.63
N ARG A 285 10.68 -22.16 24.45
CA ARG A 285 9.83 -23.31 24.80
C ARG A 285 8.66 -22.92 25.71
N GLU A 286 8.88 -21.99 26.64
CA GLU A 286 7.84 -21.59 27.60
C GLU A 286 6.70 -20.78 26.94
N ILE A 287 7.02 -19.96 25.92
CA ILE A 287 6.01 -19.22 25.14
C ILE A 287 5.22 -20.14 24.20
N GLN A 288 5.85 -21.18 23.64
CA GLN A 288 5.15 -22.17 22.81
C GLN A 288 4.08 -22.92 23.63
N ASN A 289 4.42 -23.37 24.83
CA ASN A 289 3.48 -24.11 25.70
C ASN A 289 2.32 -23.24 26.26
N LEU A 290 2.47 -21.92 26.26
CA LEU A 290 1.43 -20.97 26.69
C LEU A 290 0.33 -20.76 25.64
N PHE A 291 0.61 -20.98 24.35
CA PHE A 291 -0.33 -20.79 23.24
C PHE A 291 -0.82 -22.09 22.60
N PHE A 292 -0.04 -23.17 22.74
CA PHE A 292 -0.23 -24.42 22.04
C PHE A 292 -0.35 -25.54 23.08
N GLY A 293 -1.56 -26.11 23.23
CA GLY A 293 -1.86 -27.11 24.24
C GLY A 293 -1.26 -28.49 23.93
N GLU A 294 -1.59 -29.46 24.77
CA GLU A 294 -1.21 -30.87 24.56
C GLU A 294 -1.75 -31.40 23.21
N PRO A 295 -1.02 -32.33 22.54
CA PRO A 295 -1.48 -32.95 21.30
C PRO A 295 -2.83 -33.63 21.50
N LEU A 296 -3.76 -33.40 20.57
CA LEU A 296 -5.14 -33.88 20.64
C LEU A 296 -5.18 -35.43 20.71
N SER A 297 -5.84 -35.95 21.75
CA SER A 297 -6.16 -37.37 21.87
C SER A 297 -7.33 -37.68 20.93
N GLN A 298 -7.09 -38.52 19.92
CA GLN A 298 -8.01 -38.92 18.86
C GLN A 298 -9.25 -39.67 19.37
N SER A 299 -10.19 -38.97 20.01
CA SER A 299 -11.53 -39.49 20.30
C SER A 299 -12.55 -38.65 19.56
N ALA A 300 -13.00 -39.17 18.41
CA ALA A 300 -14.01 -38.57 17.55
C ALA A 300 -15.31 -38.33 18.32
N SER A 301 -15.43 -37.14 18.89
CA SER A 301 -16.64 -36.66 19.55
C SER A 301 -17.25 -35.57 18.67
N LEU A 302 -18.57 -35.59 18.55
CA LEU A 302 -19.34 -34.54 17.89
C LEU A 302 -19.64 -33.46 18.94
N CYS A 303 -19.33 -32.21 18.60
CA CYS A 303 -19.53 -31.04 19.45
C CYS A 303 -20.63 -30.15 18.88
N THR A 304 -21.30 -29.43 19.78
CA THR A 304 -22.22 -28.34 19.37
C THR A 304 -21.41 -27.09 19.05
N LEU A 305 -21.79 -26.40 17.98
CA LEU A 305 -21.18 -25.12 17.63
C LEU A 305 -21.36 -24.11 18.79
N PRO A 306 -20.31 -23.37 19.20
CA PRO A 306 -20.47 -22.34 20.21
C PRO A 306 -21.48 -21.27 19.77
N GLY A 307 -22.32 -20.81 20.71
CA GLY A 307 -23.36 -19.83 20.43
C GLY A 307 -22.82 -18.48 19.95
N MET A 308 -23.68 -17.75 19.22
CA MET A 308 -23.36 -16.45 18.62
C MET A 308 -22.85 -15.40 19.62
N ASP A 309 -23.23 -15.51 20.89
CA ASP A 309 -22.80 -14.58 21.95
C ASP A 309 -21.27 -14.55 22.15
N ARG A 310 -20.54 -15.55 21.63
CA ARG A 310 -19.07 -15.62 21.68
C ARG A 310 -18.40 -15.49 20.32
N ALA A 311 -19.14 -15.20 19.26
CA ALA A 311 -18.63 -15.16 17.89
C ALA A 311 -17.45 -14.19 17.71
N GLU A 312 -17.55 -13.00 18.28
CA GLU A 312 -16.50 -11.98 18.17
C GLU A 312 -15.22 -12.41 18.89
N ASP A 313 -15.33 -12.93 20.12
CA ASP A 313 -14.19 -13.41 20.90
C ASP A 313 -13.49 -14.59 20.23
N LEU A 314 -14.25 -15.54 19.69
CA LEU A 314 -13.72 -16.72 19.00
C LEU A 314 -13.07 -16.35 17.67
N THR A 315 -13.65 -15.39 16.94
CA THR A 315 -13.07 -14.84 15.72
C THR A 315 -11.75 -14.13 16.01
N ASN A 316 -11.72 -13.28 17.04
CA ASN A 316 -10.51 -12.59 17.47
C ASN A 316 -9.42 -13.57 17.91
N HIS A 317 -9.77 -14.63 18.63
CA HIS A 317 -8.82 -15.66 19.05
C HIS A 317 -8.21 -16.41 17.85
N ALA A 318 -9.05 -16.82 16.89
CA ALA A 318 -8.58 -17.52 15.69
C ALA A 318 -7.70 -16.61 14.81
N MET A 319 -8.01 -15.30 14.72
CA MET A 319 -7.18 -14.32 14.01
C MET A 319 -5.84 -14.07 14.71
N GLN A 320 -5.79 -14.10 16.04
CA GLN A 320 -4.53 -14.04 16.80
C GLN A 320 -3.63 -15.24 16.53
N LYS A 321 -4.20 -16.45 16.39
CA LYS A 321 -3.44 -17.65 15.97
C LYS A 321 -2.83 -17.48 14.59
N ILE A 322 -3.58 -16.99 13.61
CA ILE A 322 -3.05 -16.72 12.26
C ILE A 322 -1.94 -15.66 12.31
N ALA A 323 -2.13 -14.59 13.09
CA ALA A 323 -1.10 -13.57 13.27
C ALA A 323 0.19 -14.13 13.91
N PHE A 324 0.05 -15.09 14.83
CA PHE A 324 1.17 -15.81 15.41
C PHE A 324 1.88 -16.68 14.37
N ILE A 325 1.15 -17.53 13.63
CA ILE A 325 1.73 -18.40 12.59
C ILE A 325 2.42 -17.56 11.51
N LYS A 326 1.84 -16.41 11.14
CA LYS A 326 2.44 -15.42 10.22
C LYS A 326 3.78 -14.86 10.69
N LYS A 327 3.99 -14.76 12.01
CA LYS A 327 5.24 -14.29 12.60
C LYS A 327 6.35 -15.35 12.53
N PHE A 328 5.99 -16.62 12.61
CA PHE A 328 6.93 -17.74 12.51
C PHE A 328 7.25 -18.12 11.06
N ASN A 329 6.29 -17.98 10.16
CA ASN A 329 6.46 -18.20 8.72
C ASN A 329 6.87 -16.92 7.97
N GLU A 330 7.93 -16.24 8.44
CA GLU A 330 8.45 -14.99 7.84
C GLU A 330 8.93 -15.17 6.38
N PHE A 331 9.11 -16.42 5.92
CA PHE A 331 9.46 -16.80 4.55
C PHE A 331 8.26 -16.91 3.60
N ALA A 332 7.04 -17.02 4.11
CA ALA A 332 5.83 -17.07 3.29
C ALA A 332 5.53 -15.68 2.71
N ARG A 333 5.30 -15.59 1.39
CA ARG A 333 5.03 -14.33 0.68
C ARG A 333 3.88 -13.58 1.36
N SER A 334 4.14 -12.40 1.92
CA SER A 334 3.17 -11.58 2.67
C SER A 334 1.80 -11.39 1.98
N ARG A 335 1.79 -11.33 0.64
CA ARG A 335 0.56 -11.23 -0.16
C ARG A 335 -0.30 -12.49 -0.17
N LEU A 336 0.30 -13.67 -0.03
CA LEU A 336 -0.43 -14.93 0.08
C LEU A 336 -1.08 -14.99 1.46
N MET A 337 -0.35 -14.63 2.51
CA MET A 337 -0.83 -14.56 3.88
C MET A 337 -2.01 -13.62 4.06
N GLU A 338 -1.97 -12.41 3.48
CA GLU A 338 -3.11 -11.48 3.52
C GLU A 338 -4.37 -12.04 2.83
N ARG A 339 -4.20 -12.85 1.77
CA ARG A 339 -5.34 -13.50 1.10
C ARG A 339 -5.90 -14.64 1.93
N VAL A 340 -5.04 -15.42 2.58
CA VAL A 340 -5.44 -16.51 3.46
C VAL A 340 -6.18 -15.95 4.68
N GLU A 341 -5.62 -14.92 5.32
CA GLU A 341 -6.22 -14.20 6.45
C GLU A 341 -7.62 -13.67 6.09
N SER A 342 -7.76 -13.00 4.95
CA SER A 342 -9.05 -12.49 4.47
C SER A 342 -10.06 -13.60 4.12
N ARG A 343 -9.60 -14.76 3.62
CA ARG A 343 -10.47 -15.91 3.34
C ARG A 343 -10.94 -16.58 4.61
N PHE A 344 -10.05 -16.76 5.56
CA PHE A 344 -10.34 -17.36 6.86
C PHE A 344 -11.31 -16.49 7.66
N GLU A 345 -11.09 -15.17 7.68
CA GLU A 345 -12.05 -14.23 8.28
C GLU A 345 -13.43 -14.34 7.63
N GLY A 346 -13.51 -14.49 6.30
CA GLY A 346 -14.76 -14.71 5.58
C GLY A 346 -15.45 -16.03 5.96
N LEU A 347 -14.68 -17.11 6.15
CA LEU A 347 -15.20 -18.40 6.62
C LEU A 347 -15.78 -18.28 8.04
N LEU A 348 -15.08 -17.60 8.94
CA LEU A 348 -15.56 -17.39 10.31
C LEU A 348 -16.83 -16.52 10.37
N LYS A 349 -16.89 -15.46 9.55
CA LYS A 349 -18.09 -14.62 9.43
C LYS A 349 -19.29 -15.41 8.92
N TYR A 350 -19.08 -16.35 8.00
CA TYR A 350 -20.13 -17.26 7.55
C TYR A 350 -20.63 -18.14 8.71
N VAL A 351 -19.71 -18.82 9.40
CA VAL A 351 -19.99 -19.72 10.53
C VAL A 351 -20.81 -19.03 11.63
N PHE A 352 -20.56 -17.75 11.88
CA PHE A 352 -21.25 -16.97 12.92
C PHE A 352 -22.29 -15.98 12.37
N SER A 353 -22.70 -16.11 11.10
CA SER A 353 -23.68 -15.19 10.54
C SER A 353 -25.06 -15.38 11.21
N SER A 354 -25.72 -14.27 11.56
CA SER A 354 -27.04 -14.25 12.20
C SER A 354 -28.16 -14.88 11.37
N ASN A 355 -27.88 -15.18 10.11
CA ASN A 355 -28.83 -15.72 9.14
C ASN A 355 -28.88 -17.25 9.15
N LEU A 356 -27.97 -17.92 9.88
CA LEU A 356 -28.00 -19.37 10.09
C LEU A 356 -29.10 -19.72 11.12
N GLN A 357 -30.32 -19.96 10.64
CA GLN A 357 -31.46 -20.40 11.47
C GLN A 357 -31.42 -21.90 11.81
N CYS A 358 -30.23 -22.50 11.91
CA CYS A 358 -30.08 -23.93 12.20
C CYS A 358 -29.76 -24.15 13.69
N GLU A 359 -30.71 -24.71 14.42
CA GLU A 359 -30.46 -25.15 15.80
C GLU A 359 -29.80 -26.54 15.82
N GLY A 360 -28.75 -26.70 16.62
CA GLY A 360 -28.17 -28.01 16.93
C GLY A 360 -27.18 -28.59 15.92
N ILE A 361 -26.43 -27.73 15.20
CA ILE A 361 -25.36 -28.18 14.30
C ILE A 361 -24.31 -28.97 15.10
N GLN A 362 -24.04 -30.20 14.66
CA GLN A 362 -22.99 -31.06 15.20
C GLN A 362 -21.80 -31.05 14.26
N VAL A 363 -20.63 -30.70 14.79
CA VAL A 363 -19.37 -30.60 14.06
C VAL A 363 -18.29 -31.40 14.76
N ASN A 364 -17.23 -31.76 14.06
CA ASN A 364 -16.10 -32.45 14.66
C ASN A 364 -15.45 -31.59 15.76
N CYS A 365 -15.37 -32.12 16.99
CA CYS A 365 -14.76 -31.42 18.12
C CYS A 365 -13.29 -31.08 17.86
N ASP A 366 -12.57 -31.91 17.11
CA ASP A 366 -11.15 -31.72 16.84
C ASP A 366 -10.92 -30.47 15.97
N GLY A 367 -11.73 -30.31 14.91
CA GLY A 367 -11.69 -29.12 14.05
C GLY A 367 -12.04 -27.85 14.82
N LEU A 368 -13.05 -27.89 15.70
CA LEU A 368 -13.38 -26.77 16.58
C LEU A 368 -12.25 -26.44 17.56
N ALA A 369 -11.61 -27.45 18.15
CA ALA A 369 -10.51 -27.27 19.08
C ALA A 369 -9.27 -26.69 18.39
N VAL A 370 -9.04 -27.02 17.13
CA VAL A 370 -7.98 -26.45 16.30
C VAL A 370 -8.26 -24.98 15.97
N ILE A 371 -9.44 -24.68 15.44
CA ILE A 371 -9.80 -23.32 14.98
C ILE A 371 -10.00 -22.35 16.16
N PHE A 372 -10.73 -22.77 17.19
CA PHE A 372 -11.18 -21.91 18.29
C PHE A 372 -10.58 -22.26 19.65
N GLY A 373 -10.04 -23.48 19.81
CA GLY A 373 -9.54 -23.99 21.08
C GLY A 373 -8.02 -23.95 21.20
N ARG A 374 -7.44 -24.89 21.95
CA ARG A 374 -5.98 -24.99 22.18
C ARG A 374 -5.26 -25.95 21.24
N GLY A 375 -5.92 -26.40 20.17
CA GLY A 375 -5.30 -27.30 19.20
C GLY A 375 -4.11 -26.63 18.51
N ASN A 376 -3.06 -27.43 18.30
CA ASN A 376 -1.83 -27.01 17.64
C ASN A 376 -1.92 -27.33 16.17
N VAL A 377 -1.44 -26.40 15.36
CA VAL A 377 -1.33 -26.57 13.93
C VAL A 377 0.07 -26.16 13.53
N GLU A 378 0.77 -27.06 12.85
CA GLU A 378 2.13 -26.78 12.37
C GLU A 378 2.11 -25.95 11.09
N ASP A 379 1.05 -26.09 10.28
CA ASP A 379 0.89 -25.43 8.99
C ASP A 379 -0.45 -24.69 8.85
N ILE A 380 -0.44 -23.61 8.08
CA ILE A 380 -1.63 -22.84 7.72
C ILE A 380 -2.56 -23.68 6.84
N ASP A 381 -2.00 -24.53 5.98
CA ASP A 381 -2.79 -25.37 5.08
C ASP A 381 -3.67 -26.34 5.88
N GLU A 382 -3.15 -26.89 6.98
CA GLU A 382 -3.91 -27.73 7.91
C GLU A 382 -5.01 -26.93 8.63
N LEU A 383 -4.74 -25.69 9.04
CA LEU A 383 -5.77 -24.82 9.63
C LEU A 383 -6.90 -24.50 8.64
N LEU A 384 -6.56 -24.33 7.36
CA LEU A 384 -7.53 -24.10 6.29
C LEU A 384 -8.36 -25.34 5.97
N GLU A 385 -7.75 -26.52 6.05
CA GLU A 385 -8.43 -27.80 5.87
C GLU A 385 -9.53 -27.97 6.92
N TYR A 386 -9.20 -27.81 8.22
CA TYR A 386 -10.19 -27.86 9.30
C TYR A 386 -11.29 -26.80 9.15
N ALA A 387 -10.96 -25.58 8.71
CA ALA A 387 -11.95 -24.53 8.50
C ALA A 387 -12.87 -24.83 7.32
N THR A 388 -12.36 -25.49 6.28
CA THR A 388 -13.15 -25.90 5.11
C THR A 388 -14.06 -27.07 5.45
N GLU A 389 -13.56 -28.04 6.23
CA GLU A 389 -14.38 -29.14 6.77
C GLU A 389 -15.51 -28.61 7.65
N LEU A 390 -15.22 -27.64 8.53
CA LEU A 390 -16.25 -27.01 9.37
C LEU A 390 -17.37 -26.38 8.55
N VAL A 391 -17.05 -25.69 7.45
CA VAL A 391 -18.05 -25.11 6.55
C VAL A 391 -18.84 -26.20 5.84
N SER A 392 -18.20 -27.27 5.38
CA SER A 392 -18.87 -28.42 4.76
C SER A 392 -19.87 -29.09 5.73
N ASP A 393 -19.49 -29.27 6.99
CA ASP A 393 -20.37 -29.85 8.02
C ASP A 393 -21.59 -28.96 8.30
N ILE A 394 -21.39 -27.64 8.30
CA ILE A 394 -22.46 -26.65 8.45
C ILE A 394 -23.39 -26.68 7.23
N GLU A 395 -22.87 -26.67 6.00
CA GLU A 395 -23.67 -26.74 4.77
C GLU A 395 -24.48 -28.03 4.67
N GLN A 396 -23.90 -29.16 5.08
CA GLN A 396 -24.60 -30.46 5.13
C GLN A 396 -25.75 -30.46 6.15
N SER A 397 -25.54 -29.79 7.28
CA SER A 397 -26.55 -29.66 8.34
C SER A 397 -27.62 -28.61 8.01
N CYS A 398 -27.26 -27.59 7.22
CA CYS A 398 -28.09 -26.43 6.89
C CYS A 398 -28.36 -26.32 5.38
N GLN A 399 -29.37 -27.03 4.88
CA GLN A 399 -29.71 -27.03 3.45
C GLN A 399 -30.18 -25.68 2.89
N SER A 400 -30.55 -24.72 3.74
CA SER A 400 -31.13 -23.44 3.33
C SER A 400 -30.10 -22.36 2.99
N TYR A 401 -28.81 -22.56 3.30
CA TYR A 401 -27.82 -21.50 3.16
C TYR A 401 -26.45 -22.02 2.73
N SER A 402 -26.05 -21.71 1.49
CA SER A 402 -24.73 -22.09 0.98
C SER A 402 -23.67 -21.01 1.25
N PHE A 403 -22.44 -21.42 1.52
CA PHE A 403 -21.28 -20.56 1.63
C PHE A 403 -21.05 -19.74 0.35
N SER A 404 -21.32 -20.35 -0.81
CA SER A 404 -21.23 -19.69 -2.11
C SER A 404 -22.20 -18.50 -2.22
N GLU A 405 -23.41 -18.64 -1.70
CA GLU A 405 -24.40 -17.57 -1.67
C GLU A 405 -24.00 -16.45 -0.71
N PHE A 406 -23.55 -16.78 0.50
CA PHE A 406 -23.01 -15.82 1.46
C PHE A 406 -21.85 -15.00 0.88
N TYR A 407 -20.90 -15.65 0.21
CA TYR A 407 -19.73 -15.00 -0.35
C TYR A 407 -20.07 -14.00 -1.48
N VAL A 408 -21.20 -14.20 -2.17
CA VAL A 408 -21.69 -13.30 -3.22
C VAL A 408 -22.47 -12.11 -2.62
N THR A 409 -23.09 -12.29 -1.46
CA THR A 409 -23.82 -11.23 -0.75
C THR A 409 -22.89 -10.17 -0.13
N ILE A 410 -23.46 -9.01 0.22
CA ILE A 410 -22.75 -7.82 0.75
C ILE A 410 -21.92 -8.19 1.99
N ASP A 411 -22.40 -9.11 2.82
CA ASP A 411 -21.72 -9.56 4.04
C ASP A 411 -20.44 -10.38 3.79
N GLY A 412 -20.30 -10.98 2.60
CA GLY A 412 -19.11 -11.73 2.19
C GLY A 412 -18.00 -10.86 1.58
N ARG A 413 -18.32 -9.63 1.13
CA ARG A 413 -17.33 -8.67 0.59
C ARG A 413 -16.98 -7.64 1.65
N VAL A 414 -16.04 -8.03 2.52
CA VAL A 414 -15.25 -7.16 3.41
C VAL A 414 -15.05 -5.77 2.78
N ASP A 415 -15.77 -4.76 3.28
CA ASP A 415 -15.50 -3.30 3.38
C ASP A 415 -14.52 -2.61 2.41
N LYS A 416 -14.33 -3.10 1.18
CA LYS A 416 -13.40 -2.55 0.19
C LYS A 416 -14.08 -1.81 -0.96
N PHE A 417 -15.40 -1.61 -0.86
CA PHE A 417 -16.18 -0.83 -1.82
C PHE A 417 -16.86 0.41 -1.21
N LEU A 418 -16.52 0.76 0.04
CA LEU A 418 -16.84 2.06 0.63
C LEU A 418 -15.56 2.87 0.88
#